data_AF-A0A8B9DRA6-F1
#
_entry.id   AF-A0A8B9DRA6-F1
#
_cell.length_a   1.000
_cell.length_b   1.000
_cell.length_c   1.000
_cell.angle_alpha   90.00
_cell.angle_beta   90.00
_cell.angle_gamma   90.00
#
_symmetry.space_group_name_H-M   'P 1'
#
loop_
_entity.id
_entity.type
_entity.pdbx_description
1 polymer ?
#
loop_
_entity_poly.entity_id
_entity_poly.type
_entity_poly.pdbx_seq_one_letter_code
_entity_poly.pdbx_strand_id
1 'polypeptide(L)'
;MMKWERLNDNGFTTANKIVNMKISEQFQDNKLEIACDNSATESEEPSPKYNEELDKCCAELLETLKHMTKIQLKMEKLSSTTKAICDLETFHHRAGNCTAPLFHTWPTPYFYEVSLKLSEMYKKELQLKKTIVEEIAHSADQDLMMVYLSSWLYQPYIDNSSKLLLEAMLLETGHRPC
;
A
#
# COMPACT_ATOMS: atom_id res chain seq x y z
N MET A 1 6.22 11.94 10.57
CA MET A 1 6.18 10.86 9.55
C MET A 1 4.74 10.71 9.10
N MET A 2 4.47 10.69 7.79
CA MET A 2 3.10 10.57 7.27
C MET A 2 2.48 9.23 7.70
N LYS A 3 1.15 9.20 7.88
CA LYS A 3 0.44 7.99 8.36
C LYS A 3 0.62 6.80 7.41
N TRP A 4 0.66 7.06 6.09
CA TRP A 4 0.90 6.04 5.07
C TRP A 4 2.27 5.39 5.21
N GLU A 5 3.35 6.17 5.29
CA GLU A 5 4.72 5.64 5.43
C GLU A 5 4.87 4.71 6.64
N ARG A 6 4.30 5.09 7.79
CA ARG A 6 4.34 4.22 8.98
C ARG A 6 3.62 2.89 8.76
N LEU A 7 2.50 2.89 8.03
CA LEU A 7 1.83 1.64 7.67
C LEU A 7 2.67 0.84 6.66
N ASN A 8 3.32 1.52 5.73
CA ASN A 8 4.21 0.89 4.74
C ASN A 8 5.37 0.16 5.42
N ASP A 9 6.07 0.83 6.33
CA ASP A 9 7.19 0.27 7.10
C ASP A 9 6.78 -0.93 7.95
N ASN A 10 5.63 -0.82 8.62
CA ASN A 10 5.07 -1.92 9.40
C ASN A 10 4.70 -3.11 8.51
N GLY A 11 4.00 -2.86 7.40
CA GLY A 11 3.63 -3.90 6.44
C GLY A 11 4.85 -4.57 5.82
N PHE A 12 5.90 -3.80 5.51
CA PHE A 12 7.16 -4.34 4.99
C PHE A 12 7.82 -5.26 6.02
N THR A 13 7.84 -4.85 7.29
CA THR A 13 8.40 -5.65 8.37
C THR A 13 7.67 -6.99 8.50
N THR A 14 6.33 -6.98 8.45
CA THR A 14 5.52 -8.21 8.50
C THR A 14 5.70 -9.07 7.24
N ALA A 15 5.69 -8.47 6.05
CA ALA A 15 5.93 -9.18 4.78
C ALA A 15 7.32 -9.84 4.75
N ASN A 16 8.35 -9.16 5.25
CA ASN A 16 9.70 -9.70 5.35
C ASN A 16 9.77 -10.90 6.30
N LYS A 17 9.03 -10.88 7.41
CA LYS A 17 8.90 -12.05 8.30
C LYS A 17 8.27 -13.24 7.57
N ILE A 18 7.20 -13.03 6.81
CA ILE A 18 6.54 -14.06 6.00
C ILE A 18 7.55 -14.72 5.05
N VAL A 19 8.27 -13.91 4.28
CA VAL A 19 9.27 -14.41 3.32
C VAL A 19 10.40 -15.16 4.03
N ASN A 20 10.91 -14.66 5.16
CA ASN A 20 11.94 -15.36 5.92
C ASN A 20 11.47 -16.72 6.46
N MET A 21 10.22 -16.82 6.93
CA MET A 21 9.64 -18.10 7.34
C MET A 21 9.53 -19.07 6.17
N LYS A 22 9.02 -18.62 5.02
CA LYS A 22 8.89 -19.42 3.79
C LYS A 22 10.24 -19.93 3.28
N ILE A 23 11.24 -19.07 3.25
CA ILE A 23 12.61 -19.44 2.87
C ILE A 23 13.16 -20.50 3.84
N SER A 24 12.95 -20.32 5.15
CA SER A 24 13.41 -21.26 6.17
C SER A 24 12.73 -22.65 6.06
N GLU A 25 11.44 -22.69 5.73
CA GLU A 25 10.71 -23.93 5.45
C GLU A 25 11.28 -24.67 4.23
N GLN A 26 11.49 -23.96 3.11
CA GLN A 26 12.10 -24.55 1.90
C GLN A 26 13.51 -25.12 2.15
N PHE A 27 14.32 -24.45 2.99
CA PHE A 27 15.63 -24.97 3.36
C PHE A 27 15.56 -26.23 4.24
N GLN A 28 14.52 -26.39 5.05
CA GLN A 28 14.33 -27.61 5.85
C GLN A 28 13.88 -28.79 4.97
N ASP A 29 12.99 -28.54 4.02
CA ASP A 29 12.51 -29.57 3.09
C ASP A 29 13.63 -30.06 2.17
N ASN A 30 14.43 -29.15 1.59
CA ASN A 30 15.57 -29.51 0.73
C ASN A 30 16.67 -30.30 1.46
N LYS A 31 16.80 -30.17 2.80
CA LYS A 31 17.78 -30.91 3.59
C LYS A 31 17.38 -32.36 3.82
N LEU A 32 16.09 -32.69 3.71
CA LEU A 32 15.57 -34.04 3.84
C LEU A 32 15.77 -34.87 2.55
N GLU A 33 15.92 -34.23 1.40
CA GLU A 33 16.07 -34.91 0.09
C GLU A 33 17.49 -35.45 -0.19
N ILE A 34 18.51 -35.15 0.63
CA ILE A 34 19.91 -35.60 0.40
C ILE A 34 20.21 -36.95 1.11
N ALA A 35 19.24 -37.59 1.75
CA ALA A 35 19.42 -38.90 2.39
C ALA A 35 18.69 -40.03 1.63
N CYS A 36 19.43 -40.73 0.76
CA CYS A 36 19.12 -42.10 0.31
C CYS A 36 20.42 -42.92 0.49
N ASP A 37 20.47 -44.05 1.18
CA ASP A 37 19.74 -45.29 0.87
C ASP A 37 19.50 -46.24 2.06
N ASN A 38 18.46 -47.08 1.87
CA ASN A 38 18.09 -48.37 2.48
C ASN A 38 17.11 -48.40 3.67
N SER A 39 15.81 -48.25 3.38
CA SER A 39 14.79 -49.26 3.73
C SER A 39 13.43 -48.90 3.15
N ALA A 40 12.76 -49.89 2.54
CA ALA A 40 11.38 -49.80 2.11
C ALA A 40 10.46 -49.56 3.31
N THR A 41 9.80 -48.41 3.35
CA THR A 41 8.68 -48.13 4.26
C THR A 41 7.75 -47.13 3.61
N GLU A 42 6.46 -47.39 3.79
CA GLU A 42 5.32 -46.84 3.07
C GLU A 42 5.25 -45.31 3.14
N SER A 43 4.84 -44.71 2.02
CA SER A 43 4.67 -43.27 1.85
C SER A 43 3.47 -42.78 2.68
N GLU A 44 3.71 -42.28 3.88
CA GLU A 44 2.81 -41.32 4.50
C GLU A 44 3.14 -39.94 3.92
N GLU A 45 2.21 -39.35 3.17
CA GLU A 45 2.29 -37.94 2.77
C GLU A 45 2.49 -37.09 4.03
N PRO A 46 3.53 -36.24 4.11
CA PRO A 46 3.71 -35.38 5.27
C PRO A 46 2.58 -34.37 5.26
N SER A 47 1.60 -34.56 6.15
CA SER A 47 0.54 -33.58 6.40
C SER A 47 1.18 -32.19 6.60
N PRO A 48 0.67 -31.12 5.95
CA PRO A 48 1.28 -29.81 6.04
C PRO A 48 1.29 -29.37 7.51
N LYS A 49 2.48 -29.14 8.05
CA LYS A 49 2.64 -28.57 9.39
C LYS A 49 1.99 -27.19 9.39
N TYR A 50 0.85 -27.09 10.06
CA TYR A 50 0.17 -25.82 10.28
C TYR A 50 1.11 -24.84 10.99
N ASN A 51 1.43 -23.73 10.34
CA ASN A 51 2.30 -22.68 10.88
C ASN A 51 1.43 -21.52 11.42
N GLU A 52 1.10 -21.59 12.71
CA GLU A 52 0.28 -20.57 13.39
C GLU A 52 0.91 -19.17 13.36
N GLU A 53 2.26 -19.09 13.33
CA GLU A 53 2.98 -17.82 13.26
C GLU A 53 2.88 -17.18 11.87
N LEU A 54 2.88 -17.99 10.81
CA LEU A 54 2.63 -17.53 9.44
C LEU A 54 1.23 -16.95 9.30
N ASP A 55 0.21 -17.64 9.80
CA ASP A 55 -1.18 -17.17 9.77
C ASP A 55 -1.37 -15.86 10.52
N LYS A 56 -0.72 -15.73 11.69
CA LYS A 56 -0.71 -14.47 12.44
C LYS A 56 -0.07 -13.33 11.63
N CYS A 57 1.06 -13.57 10.97
CA CYS A 57 1.70 -12.57 10.12
C CYS A 57 0.81 -12.18 8.93
N CYS A 58 0.17 -13.15 8.29
CA CYS A 58 -0.81 -12.89 7.21
C CYS A 58 -1.98 -12.03 7.70
N ALA A 59 -2.52 -12.33 8.88
CA ALA A 59 -3.59 -11.54 9.49
C ALA A 59 -3.14 -10.11 9.82
N GLU A 60 -1.95 -9.92 10.39
CA GLU A 60 -1.36 -8.60 10.66
C GLU A 60 -1.14 -7.79 9.37
N LEU A 61 -0.68 -8.44 8.30
CA LEU A 61 -0.48 -7.81 7.00
C LEU A 61 -1.81 -7.39 6.36
N LEU A 62 -2.83 -8.24 6.45
CA LEU A 62 -4.21 -7.92 6.02
C LEU A 62 -4.79 -6.73 6.79
N GLU A 63 -4.58 -6.67 8.11
CA GLU A 63 -5.01 -5.51 8.91
C GLU A 63 -4.28 -4.22 8.52
N THR A 64 -2.99 -4.32 8.19
CA THR A 64 -2.23 -3.18 7.66
C THR A 64 -2.81 -2.70 6.33
N LEU A 65 -3.12 -3.63 5.42
CA LEU A 65 -3.76 -3.32 4.14
C LEU A 65 -5.13 -2.64 4.34
N LYS A 66 -5.97 -3.13 5.25
CA LYS A 66 -7.26 -2.50 5.60
C LYS A 66 -7.08 -1.06 6.07
N HIS A 67 -6.05 -0.78 6.86
CA HIS A 67 -5.74 0.58 7.30
C HIS A 67 -5.28 1.48 6.15
N MET A 68 -4.49 0.97 5.21
CA MET A 68 -4.10 1.69 4.00
C MET A 68 -5.30 1.99 3.11
N THR A 69 -6.21 1.03 2.92
CA THR A 69 -7.47 1.23 2.19
C THR A 69 -8.29 2.36 2.80
N LYS A 70 -8.39 2.44 4.13
CA LYS A 70 -9.09 3.55 4.81
C LYS A 70 -8.45 4.91 4.53
N ILE A 71 -7.14 4.99 4.32
CA ILE A 71 -6.46 6.25 3.95
C ILE A 71 -6.79 6.60 2.50
N GLN A 72 -6.67 5.63 1.59
CA GLN A 72 -6.94 5.81 0.17
C GLN A 72 -8.40 6.27 -0.09
N LEU A 73 -9.37 5.67 0.60
CA LEU A 73 -10.78 6.09 0.53
C LEU A 73 -10.99 7.54 1.00
N LYS A 74 -10.21 8.02 1.98
CA LYS A 74 -10.27 9.42 2.41
C LYS A 74 -9.70 10.36 1.34
N MET A 75 -8.64 9.95 0.63
CA MET A 75 -8.08 10.72 -0.49
C MET A 75 -9.07 10.80 -1.66
N GLU A 76 -9.74 9.70 -2.00
CA GLU A 76 -10.79 9.69 -3.04
C GLU A 76 -11.96 10.60 -2.67
N LYS A 77 -12.41 10.53 -1.42
CA LYS A 77 -13.49 11.37 -0.91
C LYS A 77 -13.11 12.86 -0.96
N LEU A 78 -11.89 13.20 -0.55
CA LEU A 78 -11.38 14.56 -0.65
C LEU A 78 -11.40 15.04 -2.10
N SER A 79 -10.83 14.26 -3.03
CA SER A 79 -10.77 14.60 -4.45
C SER A 79 -12.16 14.79 -5.06
N SER A 80 -13.11 13.93 -4.72
CA SER A 80 -14.51 14.02 -5.17
C SER A 80 -15.21 15.27 -4.61
N THR A 81 -14.95 15.60 -3.35
CA THR A 81 -15.50 16.80 -2.72
C THR A 81 -14.93 18.06 -3.37
N THR A 82 -13.61 18.12 -3.60
CA THR A 82 -12.98 19.26 -4.27
C THR A 82 -13.47 19.41 -5.71
N LYS A 83 -13.72 18.30 -6.43
CA LYS A 83 -14.36 18.36 -7.75
C LYS A 83 -15.72 19.05 -7.69
N ALA A 84 -16.57 18.66 -6.74
CA ALA A 84 -17.88 19.28 -6.58
C ALA A 84 -17.79 20.78 -6.28
N ILE A 85 -16.77 21.20 -5.52
CA ILE A 85 -16.47 22.61 -5.28
C ILE A 85 -16.09 23.32 -6.58
N CYS A 86 -15.20 22.74 -7.40
CA CYS A 86 -14.83 23.31 -8.70
C CYS A 86 -16.05 23.49 -9.62
N ASP A 87 -16.93 22.47 -9.66
CA ASP A 87 -18.13 22.49 -10.48
C ASP A 87 -19.10 23.61 -9.99
N LEU A 88 -19.23 23.78 -8.67
CA LEU A 88 -20.04 24.83 -8.05
C LEU A 88 -19.48 26.24 -8.32
N GLU A 89 -18.18 26.44 -8.16
CA GLU A 89 -17.52 27.71 -8.46
C GLU A 89 -17.68 28.10 -9.93
N THR A 90 -17.59 27.13 -10.84
CA THR A 90 -17.79 27.33 -12.27
C THR A 90 -19.23 27.77 -12.56
N PHE A 91 -20.20 27.18 -11.86
CA PHE A 91 -21.61 27.57 -11.97
C PHE A 91 -21.86 29.00 -11.45
N HIS A 92 -21.27 29.37 -10.30
CA HIS A 92 -21.41 30.71 -9.72
C HIS A 92 -20.70 31.80 -10.52
N HIS A 93 -19.52 31.53 -11.08
CA HIS A 93 -18.83 32.48 -11.96
C HIS A 93 -19.65 32.79 -13.22
N ARG A 94 -20.35 31.79 -13.79
CA ARG A 94 -21.27 32.01 -14.92
C ARG A 94 -22.43 32.94 -14.55
N ALA A 95 -22.81 33.00 -13.28
CA ALA A 95 -23.85 33.89 -12.76
C ALA A 95 -23.35 35.30 -12.37
N GLY A 96 -22.05 35.61 -12.59
CA GLY A 96 -21.48 36.94 -12.35
C GLY A 96 -21.06 37.21 -10.90
N ASN A 97 -21.08 36.20 -10.01
CA ASN A 97 -20.69 36.34 -8.62
C ASN A 97 -19.18 36.05 -8.45
N CYS A 98 -18.42 37.02 -7.93
CA CYS A 98 -17.01 36.84 -7.59
C CYS A 98 -16.91 36.19 -6.20
N THR A 99 -16.41 34.96 -6.12
CA THR A 99 -16.23 34.25 -4.84
C THR A 99 -14.85 34.50 -4.25
N ALA A 100 -14.79 34.66 -2.92
CA ALA A 100 -13.52 34.73 -2.20
C ALA A 100 -12.70 33.44 -2.42
N PRO A 101 -11.36 33.52 -2.50
CA PRO A 101 -10.51 32.35 -2.70
C PRO A 101 -10.62 31.37 -1.52
N LEU A 102 -10.79 30.09 -1.82
CA LEU A 102 -10.91 29.01 -0.80
C LEU A 102 -9.55 28.58 -0.24
N PHE A 103 -8.47 28.78 -1.00
CA PHE A 103 -7.10 28.45 -0.63
C PHE A 103 -6.26 29.72 -0.61
N HIS A 104 -5.11 29.68 0.08
CA HIS A 104 -4.26 30.86 0.25
C HIS A 104 -3.74 31.42 -1.07
N THR A 105 -3.15 30.57 -1.91
CA THR A 105 -2.53 30.99 -3.18
C THR A 105 -3.00 30.15 -4.36
N TRP A 106 -3.54 28.95 -4.13
CA TRP A 106 -3.95 28.04 -5.20
C TRP A 106 -5.37 28.30 -5.71
N PRO A 107 -5.59 28.28 -7.04
CA PRO A 107 -6.92 28.14 -7.61
C PRO A 107 -7.53 26.78 -7.23
N THR A 108 -8.83 26.75 -6.97
CA THR A 108 -9.56 25.51 -6.64
C THR A 108 -9.36 24.39 -7.67
N PRO A 109 -9.36 24.65 -9.00
CA PRO A 109 -9.08 23.61 -9.99
C PRO A 109 -7.70 22.95 -9.82
N TYR A 110 -6.68 23.76 -9.49
CA TYR A 110 -5.33 23.23 -9.29
C TYR A 110 -5.24 22.37 -8.03
N PHE A 111 -5.89 22.78 -6.93
CA PHE A 111 -5.99 21.93 -5.73
C PHE A 111 -6.70 20.60 -6.04
N TYR A 112 -7.76 20.62 -6.85
CA TYR A 112 -8.44 19.42 -7.31
C TYR A 112 -7.50 18.51 -8.12
N GLU A 113 -6.80 19.03 -9.12
CA GLU A 113 -5.87 18.26 -9.94
C GLU A 113 -4.79 17.57 -9.10
N VAL A 114 -4.20 18.29 -8.14
CA VAL A 114 -3.20 17.73 -7.22
C VAL A 114 -3.81 16.66 -6.33
N SER A 115 -5.01 16.89 -5.78
CA SER A 115 -5.71 15.92 -4.94
C SER A 115 -6.02 14.62 -5.70
N LEU A 116 -6.50 14.75 -6.94
CA LEU A 116 -6.80 13.61 -7.82
C LEU A 116 -5.54 12.84 -8.18
N LYS A 117 -4.46 13.55 -8.56
CA LYS A 117 -3.17 12.93 -8.88
C LYS A 117 -2.68 12.06 -7.71
N LEU A 118 -2.65 12.62 -6.51
CA LEU A 118 -2.24 11.90 -5.32
C LEU A 118 -3.15 10.68 -5.07
N SER A 119 -4.47 10.88 -5.12
CA SER A 119 -5.45 9.80 -4.90
C SER A 119 -5.21 8.62 -5.85
N GLU A 120 -4.99 8.87 -7.14
CA GLU A 120 -4.76 7.82 -8.14
C GLU A 120 -3.42 7.09 -7.97
N MET A 121 -2.36 7.79 -7.58
CA MET A 121 -1.07 7.16 -7.30
C MET A 121 -1.17 6.19 -6.12
N TYR A 122 -1.75 6.64 -5.00
CA TYR A 122 -1.95 5.80 -3.81
C TYR A 122 -2.93 4.65 -4.08
N LYS A 123 -3.90 4.82 -4.99
CA LYS A 123 -4.80 3.76 -5.45
C LYS A 123 -4.05 2.65 -6.18
N LYS A 124 -3.19 3.01 -7.13
CA LYS A 124 -2.37 2.05 -7.89
C LYS A 124 -1.40 1.31 -6.96
N GLU A 125 -0.75 2.03 -6.05
CA GLU A 125 0.13 1.41 -5.05
C GLU A 125 -0.66 0.44 -4.15
N LEU A 126 -1.86 0.81 -3.71
CA LEU A 126 -2.70 -0.07 -2.90
C LEU A 126 -3.12 -1.34 -3.65
N GLN A 127 -3.40 -1.25 -4.95
CA GLN A 127 -3.72 -2.41 -5.78
C GLN A 127 -2.54 -3.38 -5.86
N LEU A 128 -1.33 -2.88 -6.09
CA LEU A 128 -0.10 -3.68 -6.04
C LEU A 128 0.06 -4.37 -4.69
N LYS A 129 -0.07 -3.61 -3.59
CA LYS A 129 0.05 -4.17 -2.24
C LYS A 129 -0.99 -5.24 -1.97
N LYS A 130 -2.22 -5.07 -2.46
CA LYS A 130 -3.27 -6.10 -2.36
C LYS A 130 -2.85 -7.40 -3.04
N THR A 131 -2.36 -7.33 -4.29
CA THR A 131 -1.84 -8.51 -5.00
C THR A 131 -0.70 -9.16 -4.24
N ILE A 132 0.24 -8.37 -3.70
CA ILE A 132 1.33 -8.92 -2.87
C ILE A 132 0.78 -9.66 -1.65
N VAL A 133 -0.18 -9.10 -0.91
CA VAL A 133 -0.76 -9.76 0.27
C VAL A 133 -1.45 -11.08 -0.09
N GLU A 134 -2.11 -11.14 -1.23
CA GLU A 134 -2.81 -12.35 -1.71
C GLU A 134 -1.83 -13.48 -2.09
N GLU A 135 -0.64 -13.14 -2.61
CA GLU A 135 0.29 -14.12 -3.20
C GLU A 135 1.52 -14.44 -2.33
N ILE A 136 1.96 -13.54 -1.44
CA ILE A 136 3.27 -13.62 -0.78
C ILE A 136 3.46 -14.88 0.08
N ALA A 137 2.40 -15.37 0.74
CA ALA A 137 2.46 -16.59 1.55
C ALA A 137 2.33 -17.88 0.71
N HIS A 138 1.77 -17.77 -0.50
CA HIS A 138 1.51 -18.89 -1.39
C HIS A 138 2.64 -19.13 -2.40
N SER A 139 3.49 -18.13 -2.64
CA SER A 139 4.64 -18.26 -3.55
C SER A 139 5.63 -19.34 -3.06
N ALA A 140 6.07 -20.18 -3.99
CA ALA A 140 7.21 -21.09 -3.80
C ALA A 140 8.50 -20.53 -4.42
N ASP A 141 8.40 -19.57 -5.35
CA ASP A 141 9.53 -18.94 -6.01
C ASP A 141 10.15 -17.85 -5.11
N GLN A 142 11.41 -18.03 -4.75
CA GLN A 142 12.18 -17.11 -3.92
C GLN A 142 12.45 -15.77 -4.61
N ASP A 143 12.75 -15.78 -5.92
CA ASP A 143 13.02 -14.55 -6.66
C ASP A 143 11.74 -13.70 -6.73
N LEU A 144 10.59 -14.35 -6.94
CA LEU A 144 9.29 -13.68 -6.91
C LEU A 144 8.97 -13.07 -5.54
N MET A 145 9.26 -13.78 -4.44
CA MET A 145 9.10 -13.22 -3.08
C MET A 145 9.98 -11.98 -2.86
N MET A 146 11.21 -11.97 -3.39
CA MET A 146 12.09 -10.80 -3.32
C MET A 146 11.58 -9.63 -4.17
N VAL A 147 10.97 -9.91 -5.33
CA VAL A 147 10.29 -8.89 -6.14
C VAL A 147 9.11 -8.29 -5.37
N TYR A 148 8.32 -9.10 -4.65
CA TYR A 148 7.24 -8.59 -3.79
C TYR A 148 7.75 -7.71 -2.66
N LEU A 149 8.82 -8.11 -1.96
CA LEU A 149 9.41 -7.30 -0.88
C LEU A 149 9.96 -5.96 -1.40
N SER A 150 10.73 -5.99 -2.48
CA SER A 150 11.28 -4.77 -3.07
C SER A 150 10.18 -3.84 -3.59
N SER A 151 9.15 -4.39 -4.24
CA SER A 151 7.98 -3.64 -4.68
C SER A 151 7.24 -2.99 -3.51
N TRP A 152 7.08 -3.71 -2.40
CA TRP A 152 6.46 -3.15 -1.19
C TRP A 152 7.29 -2.02 -0.59
N LEU A 153 8.61 -2.20 -0.52
CA LEU A 153 9.54 -1.23 0.07
C LEU A 153 9.61 0.07 -0.72
N TYR A 154 9.81 -0.03 -2.04
CA TYR A 154 10.11 1.12 -2.89
C TYR A 154 8.87 1.85 -3.42
N GLN A 155 7.68 1.26 -3.30
CA GLN A 155 6.40 1.89 -3.65
C GLN A 155 6.40 2.48 -5.08
N PRO A 156 6.57 1.64 -6.12
CA PRO A 156 6.89 2.08 -7.48
C PRO A 156 5.83 3.00 -8.12
N TYR A 157 4.60 3.02 -7.61
CA TYR A 157 3.54 3.88 -8.11
C TYR A 157 3.44 5.24 -7.41
N ILE A 158 4.32 5.52 -6.46
CA ILE A 158 4.37 6.79 -5.72
C ILE A 158 5.58 7.63 -6.17
N ASP A 159 5.32 8.65 -6.99
CA ASP A 159 6.30 9.67 -7.35
C ASP A 159 6.94 10.34 -6.12
N ASN A 160 8.23 10.66 -6.24
CA ASN A 160 8.98 11.44 -5.25
C ASN A 160 8.37 12.81 -4.94
N SER A 161 7.62 13.41 -5.88
CA SER A 161 6.95 14.69 -5.68
C SER A 161 5.74 14.62 -4.75
N SER A 162 5.21 13.42 -4.45
CA SER A 162 3.98 13.23 -3.66
C SER A 162 4.06 13.91 -2.28
N LYS A 163 5.19 13.75 -1.59
CA LYS A 163 5.44 14.37 -0.29
C LYS A 163 5.42 15.89 -0.39
N LEU A 164 6.09 16.46 -1.39
CA LEU A 164 6.10 17.90 -1.61
C LEU A 164 4.69 18.44 -1.88
N LEU A 165 3.91 17.74 -2.73
CA LEU A 165 2.54 18.11 -3.04
C LEU A 165 1.63 18.08 -1.81
N LEU A 166 1.75 17.03 -0.98
CA LEU A 166 0.99 16.94 0.27
C LEU A 166 1.33 18.09 1.23
N GLU A 167 2.62 18.45 1.35
CA GLU A 167 3.02 19.57 2.20
C GLU A 167 2.51 20.91 1.68
N ALA A 168 2.52 21.10 0.35
CA ALA A 168 1.93 22.28 -0.26
C ALA A 168 0.41 22.35 -0.01
N MET A 169 -0.33 21.25 -0.17
CA MET A 169 -1.77 21.22 0.14
C MET A 169 -2.07 21.55 1.61
N LEU A 170 -1.22 21.14 2.55
CA LEU A 170 -1.38 21.48 3.98
C LEU A 170 -1.13 22.96 4.25
N LEU A 171 -0.16 23.58 3.57
CA LEU A 171 0.08 25.03 3.63
C LEU A 171 -1.10 25.81 3.05
N GLU A 172 -1.59 25.41 1.86
CA GLU A 172 -2.69 26.06 1.17
C GLU A 172 -4.02 26.04 1.93
N THR A 173 -4.19 25.05 2.81
CA THR A 173 -5.38 24.90 3.66
C THR A 173 -5.17 25.41 5.09
N GLY A 174 -3.99 25.95 5.42
CA GLY A 174 -3.67 26.45 6.77
C GLY A 174 -3.46 25.37 7.83
N HIS A 175 -3.39 24.10 7.44
CA HIS A 175 -3.09 22.99 8.37
C HIS A 175 -1.60 22.92 8.73
N ARG A 176 -0.75 23.62 7.99
CA ARG A 176 0.66 23.82 8.31
C ARG A 176 0.96 25.32 8.38
N PRO A 177 1.67 25.79 9.42
CA PRO A 177 2.11 27.18 9.48
C PRO A 177 3.10 27.49 8.35
N CYS A 178 3.06 28.74 7.87
CA CYS A 178 4.06 29.31 6.98
C CYS A 178 5.40 29.50 7.71
#